data_AF-A0A0G1M7T3-F1
#
_entry.id   AF-A0A0G1M7T3-F1
#
_cell.length_a   1.000
_cell.length_b   1.000
_cell.length_c   1.000
_cell.angle_alpha   90.00
_cell.angle_beta   90.00
_cell.angle_gamma   90.00
#
_symmetry.space_group_name_H-M   'P 1'
#
loop_
_entity.id
_entity.type
_entity.pdbx_description
1 polymer ?
#
loop_
_entity_poly.entity_id
_entity_poly.type
_entity_poly.pdbx_seq_one_letter_code
_entity_poly.pdbx_strand_id
1 'polypeptide(L)'
;MEDPAGHQVVVGGGSGNKLSKIALIIFGLLILVVVSEFAYLWYTQKARPKLEESGITEIPIVNNLVAETPLPEIIGAILYPEKAFVFAEHIQRIKDLGKEEFIRSAWASYSIRGNVVEAVREEKEIDGVFYGYKIKIENTNKDKTLSFRFTNQEIETAIIFSVTGDKAGQKLNFEDIKPGYFLSIKVVSDLLDSTTDSSLFLEVSSFGQ
;
A
#
# COMPACT_ATOMS: atom_id res chain seq x y z
N MET A 1 -91.53 4.35 -52.22
CA MET A 1 -90.33 4.89 -52.90
C MET A 1 -89.43 5.39 -51.79
N GLU A 2 -88.57 4.50 -51.28
CA GLU A 2 -87.22 4.19 -51.80
C GLU A 2 -86.20 5.26 -51.34
N ASP A 3 -85.30 4.77 -50.49
CA ASP A 3 -84.07 5.37 -49.90
C ASP A 3 -82.97 5.58 -50.99
N PRO A 4 -81.80 6.26 -50.75
CA PRO A 4 -80.94 6.01 -49.59
C PRO A 4 -80.09 7.18 -49.00
N ALA A 5 -79.88 7.05 -47.69
CA ALA A 5 -78.59 7.04 -46.96
C ALA A 5 -77.40 7.93 -47.42
N GLY A 6 -76.97 8.78 -46.48
CA GLY A 6 -75.57 9.18 -46.30
C GLY A 6 -75.15 8.90 -44.86
N HIS A 7 -74.37 7.83 -44.65
CA HIS A 7 -73.86 7.38 -43.36
C HIS A 7 -73.08 8.47 -42.60
N GLN A 8 -73.33 8.58 -41.28
CA GLN A 8 -72.21 8.67 -40.34
C GLN A 8 -72.45 7.79 -39.12
N VAL A 9 -71.43 6.98 -38.89
CA VAL A 9 -71.33 5.86 -37.96
C VAL A 9 -71.56 6.32 -36.52
N VAL A 10 -72.60 5.76 -35.89
CA VAL A 10 -72.61 5.59 -34.43
C VAL A 10 -71.66 4.45 -34.12
N VAL A 11 -70.50 4.74 -33.50
CA VAL A 11 -69.79 3.75 -32.69
C VAL A 11 -70.07 4.07 -31.25
N GLY A 12 -70.95 3.26 -30.65
CA GLY A 12 -71.05 3.14 -29.20
C GLY A 12 -69.89 2.32 -28.62
N GLY A 13 -69.70 2.45 -27.31
CA GLY A 13 -68.82 1.61 -26.49
C GLY A 13 -67.72 2.43 -25.82
N GLY A 14 -67.46 2.34 -24.53
CA GLY A 14 -67.96 1.45 -23.50
C GLY A 14 -67.21 1.76 -22.19
N SER A 15 -67.77 1.30 -21.09
CA SER A 15 -67.21 1.32 -19.75
C SER A 15 -65.75 0.81 -19.68
N GLY A 16 -64.74 1.71 -19.67
CA GLY A 16 -63.32 1.30 -19.63
C GLY A 16 -62.30 2.35 -19.14
N ASN A 17 -62.74 3.48 -18.57
CA ASN A 17 -61.87 4.68 -18.45
C ASN A 17 -61.10 4.84 -17.13
N LYS A 18 -61.30 3.98 -16.11
CA LYS A 18 -60.55 4.06 -14.83
C LYS A 18 -59.31 3.17 -14.81
N LEU A 19 -59.41 1.94 -15.33
CA LEU A 19 -58.28 1.02 -15.42
C LEU A 19 -57.23 1.48 -16.44
N SER A 20 -57.67 2.05 -17.57
CA SER A 20 -56.76 2.64 -18.57
C SER A 20 -55.93 3.79 -17.98
N LYS A 21 -56.54 4.68 -17.17
CA LYS A 21 -55.81 5.77 -16.50
C LYS A 21 -54.81 5.27 -15.46
N ILE A 22 -55.16 4.25 -14.69
CA ILE A 22 -54.26 3.65 -13.70
C ILE A 22 -53.09 2.95 -14.39
N ALA A 23 -53.36 2.20 -15.46
CA ALA A 23 -52.33 1.57 -16.27
C ALA A 23 -51.37 2.60 -16.89
N LEU A 24 -51.89 3.76 -17.32
CA LEU A 24 -51.08 4.83 -17.90
C LEU A 24 -50.16 5.50 -16.87
N ILE A 25 -50.59 5.62 -15.61
CA ILE A 25 -49.75 6.10 -14.50
C ILE A 25 -48.66 5.09 -14.16
N ILE A 26 -49.01 3.80 -14.07
CA ILE A 26 -48.04 2.73 -13.79
C ILE A 26 -47.00 2.64 -14.91
N PHE A 27 -47.44 2.74 -16.17
CA PHE A 27 -46.57 2.74 -17.33
C PHE A 27 -45.66 3.99 -17.35
N GLY A 28 -46.19 5.16 -16.96
CA GLY A 28 -45.40 6.38 -16.80
C GLY A 28 -44.32 6.26 -15.73
N LEU A 29 -44.62 5.63 -14.59
CA LEU A 29 -43.64 5.36 -13.53
C LEU A 29 -42.55 4.37 -13.99
N LEU A 30 -42.93 3.31 -14.71
CA LEU A 30 -41.97 2.37 -15.28
C LEU A 30 -41.03 3.03 -16.29
N ILE A 31 -41.55 3.88 -17.19
CA ILE A 31 -40.72 4.65 -18.11
C ILE A 31 -39.78 5.57 -17.34
N LEU A 32 -40.24 6.21 -16.26
CA LEU A 32 -39.42 7.12 -15.47
C LEU A 32 -38.25 6.39 -14.78
N VAL A 33 -38.48 5.17 -14.27
CA VAL A 33 -37.42 4.30 -13.73
C VAL A 33 -36.43 3.90 -14.82
N VAL A 34 -36.91 3.50 -16.00
CA VAL A 34 -36.04 3.13 -17.12
C VAL A 34 -35.21 4.33 -17.58
N VAL A 35 -35.81 5.52 -17.67
CA VAL A 35 -35.09 6.75 -18.04
C VAL A 35 -34.10 7.16 -16.95
N SER A 36 -34.41 6.99 -15.66
CA SER A 36 -33.45 7.30 -14.58
C SER A 36 -32.27 6.34 -14.58
N GLU A 37 -32.51 5.05 -14.82
CA GLU A 37 -31.46 4.03 -14.98
C GLU A 37 -30.60 4.33 -16.22
N PHE A 38 -31.22 4.69 -17.35
CA PHE A 38 -30.49 5.04 -18.56
C PHE A 38 -29.67 6.33 -18.37
N ALA A 39 -30.21 7.33 -17.67
CA ALA A 39 -29.50 8.55 -17.32
C ALA A 39 -28.34 8.27 -16.35
N TYR A 40 -28.52 7.38 -15.37
CA TYR A 40 -27.47 6.94 -14.46
C TYR A 40 -26.37 6.17 -15.20
N LEU A 41 -26.73 5.26 -16.10
CA LEU A 41 -25.76 4.53 -16.95
C LEU A 41 -25.03 5.48 -17.90
N TRP A 42 -25.71 6.47 -18.47
CA TRP A 42 -25.07 7.44 -19.35
C TRP A 42 -24.15 8.41 -18.60
N TYR A 43 -24.55 8.85 -17.41
CA TYR A 43 -23.72 9.66 -16.53
C TYR A 43 -22.51 8.88 -16.05
N THR A 44 -22.68 7.63 -15.61
CA THR A 44 -21.56 6.77 -15.18
C THR A 44 -20.67 6.35 -16.35
N GLN A 45 -21.17 6.22 -17.58
CA GLN A 45 -20.33 6.01 -18.77
C GLN A 45 -19.54 7.26 -19.17
N LYS A 46 -20.10 8.47 -19.03
CA LYS A 46 -19.37 9.73 -19.25
C LYS A 46 -18.44 10.11 -18.10
N ALA A 47 -18.73 9.67 -16.89
CA ALA A 47 -17.93 9.89 -15.69
C ALA A 47 -16.94 8.75 -15.40
N ARG A 48 -16.82 7.75 -16.29
CA ARG A 48 -15.64 6.90 -16.30
C ARG A 48 -14.47 7.79 -16.72
N PRO A 49 -13.45 8.02 -15.86
CA PRO A 49 -12.18 8.48 -16.38
C PRO A 49 -11.79 7.51 -17.49
N LYS A 50 -11.32 8.05 -18.62
CA LYS A 50 -10.67 7.22 -19.64
C LYS A 50 -9.65 6.36 -18.88
N LEU A 51 -9.85 5.04 -18.90
CA LEU A 51 -8.73 4.13 -18.70
C LEU A 51 -7.80 4.47 -19.85
N GLU A 52 -6.80 5.31 -19.56
CA GLU A 52 -5.60 5.36 -20.38
C GLU A 52 -5.11 3.91 -20.50
N GLU A 53 -4.77 3.53 -21.74
CA GLU A 53 -4.05 2.29 -21.99
C GLU A 53 -2.99 2.11 -20.92
N SER A 54 -2.89 0.89 -20.40
CA SER A 54 -1.81 0.44 -19.53
C SER A 54 -0.48 0.52 -20.28
N GLY A 55 0.03 1.74 -20.48
CA GLY A 55 1.44 1.98 -20.30
C GLY A 55 1.73 1.58 -18.86
N ILE A 56 2.82 0.84 -18.67
CA ILE A 56 3.41 0.67 -17.35
C ILE A 56 3.66 2.10 -16.86
N THR A 57 2.72 2.63 -16.08
CA THR A 57 2.99 3.79 -15.26
C THR A 57 4.01 3.24 -14.29
N GLU A 58 5.31 3.46 -14.59
CA GLU A 58 6.29 3.59 -13.54
C GLU A 58 5.61 4.48 -12.54
N ILE A 59 5.15 3.89 -11.44
CA ILE A 59 4.73 4.65 -10.27
C ILE A 59 5.94 5.55 -10.08
N PRO A 60 5.87 6.88 -10.29
CA PRO A 60 6.95 7.71 -9.83
C PRO A 60 7.02 7.29 -8.37
N ILE A 61 8.16 6.73 -7.96
CA ILE A 61 8.48 6.65 -6.55
C ILE A 61 8.39 8.11 -6.16
N VAL A 62 7.21 8.51 -5.70
CA VAL A 62 7.02 9.76 -5.04
C VAL A 62 7.85 9.48 -3.83
N ASN A 63 9.10 9.94 -3.91
CA ASN A 63 9.92 10.33 -2.81
C ASN A 63 9.10 11.37 -2.06
N ASN A 64 7.99 10.96 -1.45
CA ASN A 64 7.60 11.38 -0.13
C ASN A 64 8.67 10.79 0.77
N LEU A 65 9.91 11.24 0.58
CA LEU A 65 10.77 11.68 1.64
C LEU A 65 9.85 12.59 2.45
N VAL A 66 9.10 11.99 3.39
CA VAL A 66 8.78 12.64 4.65
C VAL A 66 10.06 13.38 4.97
N ALA A 67 10.05 14.71 4.84
CA ALA A 67 11.24 15.52 4.99
C ALA A 67 11.99 14.95 6.19
N GLU A 68 13.16 14.35 5.93
CA GLU A 68 13.86 13.59 6.95
C GLU A 68 14.03 14.54 8.11
N THR A 69 13.27 14.31 9.17
CA THR A 69 13.48 15.06 10.40
C THR A 69 14.93 14.77 10.73
N PRO A 70 15.82 15.78 10.81
CA PRO A 70 17.24 15.53 11.00
C PRO A 70 17.37 14.60 12.18
N LEU A 71 17.82 13.37 11.90
CA LEU A 71 17.99 12.36 12.92
C LEU A 71 18.94 12.98 13.94
N PRO A 72 18.55 13.14 15.21
CA PRO A 72 19.45 13.68 16.20
C PRO A 72 20.72 12.84 16.18
N GLU A 73 21.88 13.48 16.22
CA GLU A 73 23.15 12.78 16.38
C GLU A 73 23.18 12.24 17.81
N ILE A 74 22.59 11.05 18.02
CA ILE A 74 22.41 10.50 19.37
C ILE A 74 23.73 9.87 19.82
N ILE A 75 24.57 10.68 20.45
CA ILE A 75 25.71 10.20 21.23
C ILE A 75 25.15 9.66 22.55
N GLY A 76 25.08 8.34 22.70
CA GLY A 76 24.59 7.70 23.93
C GLY A 76 23.09 7.45 23.96
N ALA A 77 22.53 6.89 22.89
CA ALA A 77 21.11 6.55 22.82
C ALA A 77 20.68 5.63 23.96
N ILE A 78 19.63 6.04 24.69
CA ILE A 78 18.91 5.19 25.64
C ILE A 78 17.68 4.64 24.91
N LEU A 79 17.58 3.32 24.83
CA LEU A 79 16.41 2.64 24.29
C LEU A 79 15.30 2.59 25.35
N TYR A 80 14.08 2.97 24.98
CA TYR A 80 12.88 2.88 25.84
C TYR A 80 11.85 1.95 25.19
N PRO A 81 11.98 0.61 25.37
CA PRO A 81 11.07 -0.37 24.76
C PRO A 81 9.60 -0.17 25.13
N GLU A 82 9.33 0.42 26.30
CA GLU A 82 7.99 0.70 26.84
C GLU A 82 7.14 1.53 25.86
N LYS A 83 7.77 2.42 25.09
CA LYS A 83 7.06 3.23 24.09
C LYS A 83 6.49 2.40 22.94
N ALA A 84 7.17 1.32 22.54
CA ALA A 84 6.68 0.42 21.52
C ALA A 84 5.46 -0.38 22.03
N PHE A 85 5.49 -0.81 23.30
CA PHE A 85 4.36 -1.50 23.92
C PHE A 85 3.11 -0.60 24.03
N VAL A 86 3.27 0.64 24.50
CA VAL A 86 2.16 1.61 24.57
C VAL A 86 1.57 1.89 23.18
N PHE A 87 2.42 1.98 22.15
CA PHE A 87 1.95 2.13 20.78
C PHE A 87 1.13 0.91 20.32
N ALA A 88 1.63 -0.30 20.55
CA ALA A 88 0.90 -1.53 20.23
C ALA A 88 -0.45 -1.62 20.97
N GLU A 89 -0.50 -1.21 22.24
CA GLU A 89 -1.76 -1.14 23.00
C GLU A 89 -2.79 -0.20 22.36
N HIS A 90 -2.37 0.96 21.84
CA HIS A 90 -3.29 1.89 21.19
C HIS A 90 -3.88 1.32 19.90
N ILE A 91 -3.06 0.64 19.09
CA ILE A 91 -3.53 -0.05 17.88
C ILE A 91 -4.50 -1.17 18.27
N GLN A 92 -4.14 -1.97 19.27
CA GLN A 92 -5.00 -3.06 19.75
C GLN A 92 -6.35 -2.54 20.25
N ARG A 93 -6.39 -1.42 21.00
CA ARG A 93 -7.66 -0.82 21.45
C ARG A 93 -8.57 -0.41 20.29
N ILE A 94 -8.01 0.11 19.19
CA ILE A 94 -8.81 0.46 18.01
C ILE A 94 -9.40 -0.80 17.36
N LYS A 95 -8.58 -1.86 17.27
CA LYS A 95 -9.00 -3.18 16.78
C LYS A 95 -10.10 -3.80 17.65
N ASP A 96 -9.95 -3.77 18.97
CA ASP A 96 -10.93 -4.32 19.91
C ASP A 96 -12.28 -3.58 19.85
N LEU A 97 -12.26 -2.31 19.44
CA LEU A 97 -13.46 -1.51 19.20
C LEU A 97 -14.10 -1.74 17.83
N GLY A 98 -13.46 -2.53 16.94
CA GLY A 98 -13.92 -2.77 15.57
C GLY A 98 -13.91 -1.51 14.71
N LYS A 99 -12.90 -0.65 14.88
CA LYS A 99 -12.78 0.68 14.23
C LYS A 99 -11.53 0.80 13.35
N GLU A 100 -11.04 -0.31 12.82
CA GLU A 100 -9.83 -0.36 12.00
C GLU A 100 -9.94 0.51 10.74
N GLU A 101 -11.16 0.77 10.24
CA GLU A 101 -11.42 1.63 9.08
C GLU A 101 -11.01 3.10 9.29
N PHE A 102 -10.80 3.52 10.53
CA PHE A 102 -10.27 4.84 10.87
C PHE A 102 -8.73 4.91 10.73
N ILE A 103 -8.04 3.77 10.66
CA ILE A 103 -6.58 3.74 10.52
C ILE A 103 -6.22 3.82 9.02
N ARG A 104 -5.55 4.92 8.65
CA ARG A 104 -5.08 5.13 7.26
C ARG A 104 -3.70 4.56 7.01
N SER A 105 -2.84 4.57 8.02
CA SER A 105 -1.50 3.99 8.01
C SER A 105 -1.06 3.68 9.44
N ALA A 106 -0.29 2.60 9.62
CA ALA A 106 0.32 2.26 10.89
C ALA A 106 1.63 1.52 10.63
N TRP A 107 2.76 2.16 10.89
CA TRP A 107 4.08 1.60 10.60
C TRP A 107 4.92 1.56 11.88
N ALA A 108 5.63 0.46 12.08
CA ALA A 108 6.70 0.34 13.07
C ALA A 108 8.03 0.28 12.31
N SER A 109 9.03 1.06 12.74
CA SER A 109 10.34 0.98 12.13
C SER A 109 11.46 1.25 13.13
N TYR A 110 12.61 0.64 12.87
CA TYR A 110 13.85 0.96 13.56
C TYR A 110 15.00 1.00 12.55
N SER A 111 16.04 1.77 12.87
CA SER A 111 17.25 1.87 12.06
C SER A 111 18.47 1.70 12.94
N ILE A 112 19.43 0.93 12.43
CA ILE A 112 20.69 0.63 13.10
C ILE A 112 21.81 0.98 12.13
N ARG A 113 22.81 1.71 12.61
CA ARG A 113 23.87 2.26 11.77
C ARG A 113 25.24 1.94 12.34
N GLY A 114 26.20 1.67 11.46
CA GLY A 114 27.58 1.42 11.85
C GLY A 114 28.50 1.11 10.68
N ASN A 115 29.80 1.01 10.96
CA ASN A 115 30.82 0.60 10.00
C ASN A 115 30.83 -0.93 9.88
N VAL A 116 30.78 -1.47 8.68
CA VAL A 116 30.88 -2.89 8.41
C VAL A 116 32.29 -3.37 8.77
N VAL A 117 32.40 -4.34 9.67
CA VAL A 117 33.66 -5.00 10.02
C VAL A 117 33.74 -6.43 9.48
N GLU A 118 32.59 -7.04 9.19
CA GLU A 118 32.48 -8.39 8.65
C GLU A 118 31.21 -8.47 7.79
N ALA A 119 31.30 -9.07 6.60
CA ALA A 119 30.17 -9.39 5.74
C ALA A 119 30.49 -10.71 5.06
N VAL A 120 29.82 -11.78 5.46
CA VAL A 120 30.14 -13.15 5.03
C VAL A 120 28.87 -13.95 4.81
N ARG A 121 28.90 -14.82 3.80
CA ARG A 121 27.91 -15.88 3.65
C ARG A 121 28.11 -16.89 4.79
N GLU A 122 27.04 -17.17 5.53
CA GLU A 122 27.05 -18.12 6.66
C GLU A 122 25.84 -19.03 6.46
N GLU A 123 26.05 -20.28 6.08
CA GLU A 123 25.00 -21.29 5.98
C GLU A 123 24.92 -22.01 7.32
N LYS A 124 24.00 -21.58 8.19
CA LYS A 124 23.92 -22.06 9.57
C LYS A 124 22.49 -22.15 10.05
N GLU A 125 22.15 -23.27 10.67
CA GLU A 125 20.88 -23.47 11.36
C GLU A 125 21.04 -23.16 12.86
N ILE A 126 20.15 -22.31 13.40
CA ILE A 126 20.09 -21.98 14.83
C ILE A 126 18.61 -22.03 15.23
N ASP A 127 18.27 -22.81 16.26
CA ASP A 127 16.91 -22.96 16.77
C ASP A 127 15.86 -23.28 15.69
N GLY A 128 16.24 -24.06 14.66
CA GLY A 128 15.38 -24.44 13.54
C GLY A 128 15.24 -23.39 12.43
N VAL A 129 15.96 -22.28 12.51
CA VAL A 129 15.98 -21.21 11.49
C VAL A 129 17.30 -21.27 10.71
N PHE A 130 17.20 -21.33 9.37
CA PHE A 130 18.36 -21.34 8.48
C PHE A 130 18.75 -19.92 8.08
N TYR A 131 19.96 -19.53 8.47
CA TYR A 131 20.60 -18.29 8.10
C TYR A 131 21.53 -18.51 6.92
N GLY A 132 21.59 -17.55 6.00
CA GLY A 132 22.42 -17.58 4.80
C GLY A 132 23.51 -16.49 4.77
N TYR A 133 23.38 -15.44 5.57
CA TYR A 133 24.33 -14.32 5.56
C TYR A 133 24.49 -13.69 6.93
N LYS A 134 25.69 -13.18 7.22
CA LYS A 134 26.02 -12.49 8.46
C LYS A 134 26.72 -11.17 8.15
N ILE A 135 26.23 -10.09 8.75
CA ILE A 135 26.90 -8.78 8.75
C ILE A 135 27.20 -8.39 10.19
N LYS A 136 28.45 -8.02 10.45
CA LYS A 136 28.87 -7.42 11.71
C LYS A 136 29.18 -5.95 11.47
N ILE A 137 28.53 -5.09 12.23
CA ILE A 137 28.79 -3.65 12.23
C ILE A 137 29.42 -3.22 13.55
N GLU A 138 30.23 -2.17 13.48
CA GLU A 138 30.84 -1.46 14.60
C GLU A 138 30.18 -0.08 14.71
N ASN A 139 29.83 0.34 15.91
CA ASN A 139 29.21 1.64 16.11
C ASN A 139 30.18 2.80 15.77
N THR A 140 29.65 4.01 15.61
CA THR A 140 30.44 5.19 15.19
C THR A 140 31.63 5.50 16.11
N ASN A 141 31.49 5.19 17.41
CA ASN A 141 32.53 5.39 18.43
C ASN A 141 33.56 4.26 18.51
N LYS A 142 33.42 3.21 17.69
CA LYS A 142 34.34 2.05 17.59
C LYS A 142 34.57 1.28 18.89
N ASP A 143 33.61 1.30 19.80
CA ASP A 143 33.71 0.61 21.10
C ASP A 143 32.87 -0.67 21.16
N LYS A 144 31.86 -0.81 20.29
CA LYS A 144 30.92 -1.93 20.32
C LYS A 144 30.61 -2.46 18.94
N THR A 145 30.40 -3.77 18.86
CA THR A 145 29.99 -4.45 17.64
C THR A 145 28.65 -5.15 17.81
N LEU A 146 27.90 -5.23 16.71
CA LEU A 146 26.61 -5.90 16.64
C LEU A 146 26.60 -6.81 15.40
N SER A 147 26.22 -8.07 15.58
CA SER A 147 26.12 -9.05 14.49
C SER A 147 24.66 -9.29 14.14
N PHE A 148 24.34 -9.13 12.86
CA PHE A 148 23.06 -9.48 12.26
C PHE A 148 23.23 -10.72 11.41
N ARG A 149 22.27 -11.63 11.53
CA ARG A 149 22.12 -12.77 10.64
C ARG A 149 20.84 -12.61 9.86
N PHE A 150 20.92 -12.93 8.57
CA PHE A 150 19.82 -12.84 7.65
C PHE A 150 19.47 -14.24 7.16
N THR A 151 18.19 -14.55 7.21
CA THR A 151 17.58 -15.73 6.59
C THR A 151 17.60 -15.61 5.07
N ASN A 152 17.42 -16.72 4.36
CA ASN A 152 17.35 -16.68 2.89
C ASN A 152 16.20 -15.81 2.38
N GLN A 153 15.04 -15.83 3.07
CA GLN A 153 13.90 -14.97 2.72
C GLN A 153 14.24 -13.48 2.89
N GLU A 154 14.88 -13.10 4.00
CA GLU A 154 15.35 -11.72 4.19
C GLU A 154 16.38 -11.32 3.14
N ILE A 155 17.26 -12.24 2.73
CA ILE A 155 18.25 -12.00 1.67
C ILE A 155 17.58 -11.70 0.33
N GLU A 156 16.56 -12.50 -0.03
CA GLU A 156 15.83 -12.39 -1.29
C GLU A 156 14.94 -11.14 -1.37
N THR A 157 14.38 -10.73 -0.23
CA THR A 157 13.41 -9.62 -0.16
C THR A 157 14.03 -8.28 0.23
N ALA A 158 15.28 -8.27 0.71
CA ALA A 158 15.96 -7.05 1.10
C ALA A 158 16.12 -6.07 -0.06
N ILE A 159 15.91 -4.79 0.23
CA ILE A 159 16.16 -3.68 -0.69
C ILE A 159 17.48 -3.05 -0.28
N ILE A 160 18.53 -3.30 -1.05
CA ILE A 160 19.89 -2.82 -0.79
C ILE A 160 20.24 -1.77 -1.84
N PHE A 161 20.70 -0.60 -1.42
CA PHE A 161 21.11 0.45 -2.35
C PHE A 161 22.28 1.28 -1.81
N SER A 162 23.07 1.80 -2.75
CA SER A 162 24.12 2.76 -2.43
C SER A 162 23.54 4.15 -2.21
N VAL A 163 24.02 4.89 -1.20
CA VAL A 163 23.60 6.27 -0.91
C VAL A 163 24.70 7.31 -1.13
N THR A 164 25.87 6.90 -1.63
CA THR A 164 27.02 7.80 -1.85
C THR A 164 27.61 7.69 -3.25
N GLY A 165 28.13 8.83 -3.75
CA GLY A 165 28.88 8.95 -5.01
C GLY A 165 28.04 8.79 -6.28
N ASP A 166 28.72 8.52 -7.40
CA ASP A 166 28.11 8.31 -8.72
C ASP A 166 27.17 7.09 -8.80
N LYS A 167 27.16 6.28 -7.74
CA LYS A 167 26.33 5.07 -7.61
C LYS A 167 25.11 5.28 -6.71
N ALA A 168 24.83 6.50 -6.26
CA ALA A 168 23.65 6.76 -5.43
C ALA A 168 22.36 6.27 -6.12
N GLY A 169 21.54 5.51 -5.38
CA GLY A 169 20.33 4.87 -5.90
C GLY A 169 20.56 3.55 -6.65
N GLN A 170 21.81 3.12 -6.87
CA GLN A 170 22.10 1.84 -7.49
C GLN A 170 21.71 0.69 -6.54
N LYS A 171 20.91 -0.26 -7.04
CA LYS A 171 20.62 -1.51 -6.33
C LYS A 171 21.88 -2.35 -6.18
N LEU A 172 22.12 -2.85 -4.97
CA LEU A 172 23.24 -3.73 -4.61
C LEU A 172 22.72 -5.10 -4.17
N ASN A 173 23.62 -6.07 -4.02
CA ASN A 173 23.36 -7.34 -3.36
C ASN A 173 24.14 -7.45 -2.05
N PHE A 174 23.86 -8.47 -1.25
CA PHE A 174 24.58 -8.71 0.01
C PHE A 174 26.09 -8.89 -0.22
N GLU A 175 26.48 -9.53 -1.32
CA GLU A 175 27.89 -9.75 -1.67
C GLU A 175 28.65 -8.46 -2.01
N ASP A 176 27.93 -7.37 -2.33
CA ASP A 176 28.53 -6.07 -2.62
C ASP A 176 28.90 -5.30 -1.34
N ILE A 177 28.41 -5.73 -0.17
CA ILE A 177 28.68 -5.11 1.12
C ILE A 177 30.06 -5.56 1.61
N LYS A 178 30.99 -4.61 1.76
CA LYS A 178 32.39 -4.90 2.13
C LYS A 178 32.77 -4.29 3.48
N PRO A 179 33.73 -4.91 4.21
CA PRO A 179 34.34 -4.28 5.35
C PRO A 179 34.89 -2.88 5.01
N GLY A 180 34.68 -1.93 5.92
CA GLY A 180 35.02 -0.50 5.74
C GLY A 180 33.89 0.35 5.16
N TYR A 181 32.79 -0.24 4.70
CA TYR A 181 31.60 0.53 4.31
C TYR A 181 30.81 0.96 5.54
N PHE A 182 30.06 2.05 5.42
CA PHE A 182 29.05 2.42 6.41
C PHE A 182 27.70 1.86 5.97
N LEU A 183 27.00 1.21 6.90
CA LEU A 183 25.74 0.51 6.64
C LEU A 183 24.66 1.06 7.58
N SER A 184 23.49 1.37 7.01
CA SER A 184 22.26 1.68 7.72
C SER A 184 21.25 0.57 7.40
N ILE A 185 20.95 -0.25 8.41
CA ILE A 185 19.97 -1.34 8.35
C ILE A 185 18.66 -0.77 8.90
N LYS A 186 17.61 -0.75 8.09
CA LYS A 186 16.29 -0.26 8.48
C LYS A 186 15.26 -1.37 8.27
N VAL A 187 14.49 -1.65 9.30
CA VAL A 187 13.37 -2.59 9.24
C VAL A 187 12.08 -1.79 9.37
N VAL A 188 11.14 -2.03 8.47
CA VAL A 188 9.84 -1.37 8.42
C VAL A 188 8.75 -2.44 8.36
N SER A 189 7.86 -2.44 9.33
CA SER A 189 6.69 -3.31 9.37
C SER A 189 5.44 -2.48 9.14
N ASP A 190 4.67 -2.80 8.09
CA ASP A 190 3.33 -2.25 7.93
C ASP A 190 2.35 -3.08 8.75
N LEU A 191 1.75 -2.46 9.77
CA LEU A 191 0.85 -3.12 10.70
C LEU A 191 -0.56 -3.30 10.12
N LEU A 192 -0.83 -2.73 8.95
CA LEU A 192 -2.08 -2.94 8.21
C LEU A 192 -1.94 -3.97 7.09
N ASP A 193 -0.72 -4.39 6.79
CA ASP A 193 -0.50 -5.50 5.86
C ASP A 193 -0.87 -6.83 6.53
N SER A 194 -1.41 -7.74 5.73
CA SER A 194 -1.75 -9.11 6.12
C SER A 194 -0.53 -10.04 6.18
N THR A 195 0.61 -9.60 5.64
CA THR A 195 1.87 -10.36 5.71
C THR A 195 2.51 -10.21 7.09
N THR A 196 3.20 -11.26 7.53
CA THR A 196 4.02 -11.21 8.76
C THR A 196 5.40 -10.60 8.51
N ASP A 197 5.70 -10.30 7.25
CA ASP A 197 7.04 -9.99 6.81
C ASP A 197 7.29 -8.49 6.93
N SER A 198 8.46 -8.14 7.45
CA SER A 198 8.90 -6.74 7.48
C SER A 198 9.75 -6.45 6.25
N SER A 199 9.62 -5.24 5.72
CA SER A 199 10.52 -4.76 4.68
C SER A 199 11.88 -4.42 5.28
N LEU A 200 12.93 -5.03 4.73
CA LEU A 200 14.32 -4.84 5.14
C LEU A 200 15.04 -3.96 4.12
N PHE A 201 15.56 -2.83 4.57
CA PHE A 201 16.31 -1.88 3.75
C PHE A 201 17.76 -1.77 4.25
N LEU A 202 18.71 -1.86 3.33
CA LEU A 202 20.14 -1.70 3.61
C LEU A 202 20.69 -0.56 2.75
N GLU A 203 21.00 0.54 3.42
CA GLU A 203 21.64 1.72 2.83
C GLU A 203 23.15 1.61 3.01
N VAL A 204 23.89 1.55 1.89
CA VAL A 204 25.34 1.35 1.89
C VAL A 204 26.04 2.63 1.45
N SER A 205 26.97 3.12 2.26
CA SER A 205 27.85 4.24 1.93
C SER A 205 29.29 3.77 1.87
N SER A 206 29.96 3.96 0.73
CA SER A 206 31.40 3.74 0.64
C SER A 206 32.14 4.89 1.31
N PHE A 207 33.07 4.60 2.22
CA PHE A 207 34.06 5.58 2.65
C PHE A 207 35.06 5.82 1.51
N GLY A 208 35.10 7.05 0.98
CA GLY A 208 36.19 7.57 0.15
C GLY A 208 36.49 6.78 -1.14
N GLN A 209 35.95 7.26 -2.26
CA GLN A 209 36.72 7.43 -3.49
C GLN A 209 36.70 8.90 -3.88
#